data_AF-A0A9X2LBI4-F1
#
_entry.id   AF-A0A9X2LBI4-F1
#
_cell.length_a   1.000
_cell.length_b   1.000
_cell.length_c   1.000
_cell.angle_alpha   90.00
_cell.angle_beta   90.00
_cell.angle_gamma   90.00
#
_symmetry.space_group_name_H-M   'P 1'
#
loop_
_entity.id
_entity.type
_entity.pdbx_description
1 polymer ?
#
loop_
_entity_poly.entity_id
_entity_poly.type
_entity_poly.pdbx_seq_one_letter_code
_entity_poly.pdbx_strand_id
1 'polypeptide(L)'
;MAGRRSDDNGMNSGIWKMVYADFTTAMMAFFLILWLANTATDAERDLLADYFNPISISRDSSGTDGVLSGRANDKDGVQTNDQAQDDAPLPMGADTDTMTATGPSLMDDVLEGSGDSGAEAGLAALEQKLKLALETRVDPLGLQDVVYIERRSDAVYIQIHDDRAFNMFGVGQAALSPEAQEIFKALGEALRTVPNVVRIAGHTDASGFRTGGRGNWELSSERANAARRVLEEAGLQSDRVEAVEGRGARELAIPSRPEDPKNRRITISVHADVAASGDLLFSPVN
;
A
#
# COMPACT_ATOMS: atom_id res chain seq x y z
N MET A 1 82.13 -15.45 -34.11
CA MET A 1 81.21 -14.49 -33.47
C MET A 1 79.82 -15.10 -33.47
N ALA A 2 79.17 -15.07 -32.31
CA ALA A 2 77.94 -15.80 -31.98
C ALA A 2 76.69 -15.29 -32.72
N GLY A 3 75.65 -16.13 -32.80
CA GLY A 3 74.32 -15.65 -33.19
C GLY A 3 73.22 -16.71 -33.24
N ARG A 4 72.28 -16.59 -32.28
CA ARG A 4 70.90 -17.10 -32.22
C ARG A 4 70.66 -18.59 -31.89
N ARG A 5 70.39 -18.85 -30.60
CA ARG A 5 69.32 -19.76 -30.18
C ARG A 5 68.01 -18.98 -30.20
N SER A 6 66.97 -19.59 -30.75
CA SER A 6 65.58 -19.14 -30.67
C SER A 6 64.98 -19.59 -29.34
N ASP A 7 64.54 -18.63 -28.53
CA ASP A 7 63.81 -18.87 -27.28
C ASP A 7 62.31 -19.07 -27.58
N ASP A 8 61.93 -20.28 -27.98
CA ASP A 8 60.53 -20.71 -27.97
C ASP A 8 60.18 -21.25 -26.57
N ASN A 9 59.84 -20.37 -25.63
CA ASN A 9 59.26 -20.83 -24.34
C ASN A 9 58.40 -19.78 -23.60
N GLY A 10 57.78 -18.84 -24.33
CA GLY A 10 56.92 -17.79 -23.75
C GLY A 10 55.41 -18.05 -23.79
N MET A 11 54.94 -19.05 -24.53
CA MET A 11 53.51 -19.16 -24.89
C MET A 11 52.69 -20.08 -23.97
N ASN A 12 53.29 -21.03 -23.26
CA ASN A 12 52.53 -22.03 -22.48
C ASN A 12 52.28 -21.62 -21.02
N SER A 13 53.04 -20.67 -20.47
CA SER A 13 52.91 -20.25 -19.05
C SER A 13 51.90 -19.11 -18.84
N GLY A 14 51.30 -18.59 -19.92
CA GLY A 14 50.26 -17.54 -19.89
C GLY A 14 48.86 -18.06 -20.18
N ILE A 15 48.71 -19.19 -20.88
CA ILE A 15 47.40 -19.74 -21.25
C ILE A 15 46.62 -20.20 -20.02
N TRP A 16 47.26 -20.89 -19.07
CA TRP A 16 46.60 -21.31 -17.83
C TRP A 16 46.14 -20.11 -16.97
N LYS A 17 46.85 -18.97 -17.03
CA LYS A 17 46.45 -17.73 -16.35
C LYS A 17 45.26 -17.07 -17.03
N MET A 18 45.17 -17.11 -18.36
CA MET A 18 43.99 -16.66 -19.10
C MET A 18 42.78 -17.53 -18.79
N VAL A 19 42.93 -18.86 -18.75
CA VAL A 19 41.84 -19.78 -18.39
C VAL A 19 41.41 -19.60 -16.93
N TYR A 20 42.36 -19.38 -16.02
CA TYR A 20 42.05 -19.09 -14.62
C TYR A 20 41.31 -17.74 -14.45
N ALA A 21 41.74 -16.71 -15.17
CA ALA A 21 41.06 -15.41 -15.14
C ALA A 21 39.61 -15.51 -15.63
N ASP A 22 39.38 -16.19 -16.76
CA ASP A 22 38.04 -16.41 -17.31
C ASP A 22 37.13 -17.23 -16.36
N PHE A 23 37.69 -18.28 -15.74
CA PHE A 23 37.01 -19.04 -14.70
C PHE A 23 36.60 -18.17 -13.51
N THR A 24 37.50 -17.31 -13.02
CA THR A 24 37.18 -16.41 -11.89
C THR A 24 36.12 -15.36 -12.25
N THR A 25 36.12 -14.84 -13.49
CA THR A 25 35.07 -13.91 -13.94
C THR A 25 33.72 -14.60 -14.12
N ALA A 26 33.71 -15.85 -14.59
CA ALA A 26 32.49 -16.65 -14.66
C ALA A 26 31.91 -16.92 -13.26
N MET A 27 32.74 -17.26 -12.27
CA MET A 27 32.29 -17.44 -10.89
C MET A 27 31.82 -16.13 -10.24
N MET A 28 32.50 -15.01 -10.52
CA MET A 28 32.09 -13.69 -10.06
C MET A 28 30.72 -13.30 -10.63
N ALA A 29 30.51 -13.48 -11.94
CA ALA A 29 29.23 -13.21 -12.59
C ALA A 29 28.11 -14.11 -12.03
N PHE A 30 28.38 -15.39 -11.84
CA PHE A 30 27.43 -16.31 -11.21
C PHE A 30 27.07 -15.90 -9.78
N PHE A 31 28.07 -15.50 -8.98
CA PHE A 31 27.86 -15.01 -7.62
C PHE A 31 27.04 -13.72 -7.61
N LEU A 32 27.30 -12.78 -8.52
CA LEU A 32 26.51 -11.55 -8.64
C LEU A 32 25.04 -11.86 -9.03
N ILE A 33 24.80 -12.85 -9.89
CA ILE A 33 23.43 -13.29 -10.23
C ILE A 33 22.73 -13.92 -9.03
N LEU A 34 23.40 -14.81 -8.29
CA LEU A 34 22.80 -15.43 -7.09
C LEU A 34 22.60 -14.41 -5.97
N TRP A 35 23.53 -13.47 -5.83
CA TRP A 35 23.42 -12.37 -4.89
C TRP A 35 22.21 -11.51 -5.23
N LEU A 36 22.04 -11.12 -6.50
CA LEU A 36 20.89 -10.35 -6.97
C LEU A 36 19.57 -11.13 -6.81
N ALA A 37 19.58 -12.45 -7.04
CA ALA A 37 18.41 -13.30 -6.85
C ALA A 37 18.01 -13.47 -5.38
N ASN A 38 18.95 -13.35 -4.43
CA ASN A 38 18.70 -13.47 -2.99
C ASN A 38 18.47 -12.11 -2.30
N THR A 39 18.90 -11.00 -2.91
CA THR A 39 18.53 -9.65 -2.47
C THR A 39 17.21 -9.18 -3.05
N ALA A 40 16.74 -9.80 -4.14
CA ALA A 40 15.43 -9.53 -4.71
C ALA A 40 14.33 -10.00 -3.74
N THR A 41 13.57 -9.03 -3.24
CA THR A 41 12.37 -9.28 -2.46
C THR A 41 11.27 -9.85 -3.37
N ASP A 42 10.36 -10.66 -2.83
CA ASP A 42 9.28 -11.25 -3.64
C ASP A 42 8.43 -10.18 -4.35
N ALA A 43 8.39 -8.96 -3.80
CA ALA A 43 7.71 -7.80 -4.38
C ALA A 43 8.32 -7.29 -5.71
N GLU A 44 9.63 -7.42 -5.92
CA GLU A 44 10.27 -7.00 -7.18
C GLU A 44 10.09 -8.05 -8.29
N ARG A 45 9.82 -9.32 -7.92
CA ARG A 45 9.56 -10.40 -8.87
C ARG A 45 8.18 -10.29 -9.51
N ASP A 46 7.18 -9.84 -8.76
CA ASP A 46 5.83 -9.59 -9.29
C ASP A 46 5.83 -8.43 -10.29
N LEU A 47 6.55 -7.33 -10.00
CA LEU A 47 6.68 -6.20 -10.92
C LEU A 47 7.39 -6.55 -12.22
N LEU A 48 8.39 -7.43 -12.17
CA LEU A 48 9.09 -7.91 -13.36
C LEU A 48 8.22 -8.90 -14.16
N ALA A 49 7.40 -9.70 -13.49
CA ALA A 49 6.44 -10.60 -14.14
C ALA A 49 5.36 -9.83 -14.92
N ASP A 50 4.90 -8.70 -14.38
CA ASP A 50 3.97 -7.81 -15.07
C ASP A 50 4.61 -7.14 -16.30
N TYR A 51 5.89 -6.76 -16.22
CA TYR A 51 6.62 -6.18 -17.35
C TYR A 51 6.85 -7.15 -18.51
N PHE A 52 7.04 -8.45 -18.21
CA PHE A 52 7.31 -9.48 -19.23
C PHE A 52 6.09 -10.28 -19.68
N ASN A 53 4.89 -9.95 -19.18
CA ASN A 53 3.64 -10.58 -19.63
C ASN A 53 2.69 -9.57 -20.31
N PRO A 54 3.06 -9.00 -21.48
CA PRO A 54 2.28 -7.94 -22.15
C PRO A 54 0.95 -8.43 -22.76
N ILE A 55 0.54 -9.68 -22.50
CA ILE A 55 -0.75 -10.22 -22.94
C ILE A 55 -1.38 -10.96 -21.75
N SER A 56 -1.87 -10.19 -20.78
CA SER A 56 -3.03 -10.62 -20.01
C SER A 56 -4.22 -10.64 -20.97
N ILE A 57 -4.48 -11.81 -21.58
CA ILE A 57 -5.84 -12.12 -22.06
C ILE A 57 -6.71 -11.98 -20.82
N SER A 58 -7.48 -10.89 -20.78
CA SER A 58 -8.54 -10.66 -19.82
C SER A 58 -9.38 -11.93 -19.75
N ARG A 59 -9.24 -12.68 -18.66
CA ARG A 59 -10.32 -13.55 -18.18
C ARG A 59 -11.39 -12.65 -17.58
N ASP A 60 -11.93 -11.76 -18.40
CA ASP A 60 -13.28 -11.27 -18.22
C ASP A 60 -14.19 -12.42 -18.67
N SER A 61 -14.46 -13.33 -17.75
CA SER A 61 -15.64 -14.18 -17.83
C SER A 61 -16.87 -13.44 -17.30
N SER A 62 -17.01 -12.16 -17.69
CA SER A 62 -18.31 -11.53 -17.87
C SER A 62 -18.71 -11.85 -19.31
N GLY A 63 -19.64 -12.76 -19.53
CA GLY A 63 -21.02 -12.35 -19.31
C GLY A 63 -21.39 -11.35 -20.40
N THR A 64 -21.66 -11.89 -21.59
CA THR A 64 -22.54 -11.30 -22.60
C THR A 64 -22.12 -9.95 -23.20
N ASP A 65 -21.26 -9.98 -24.20
CA ASP A 65 -21.50 -9.13 -25.39
C ASP A 65 -20.90 -9.78 -26.64
N GLY A 66 -21.65 -10.70 -27.22
CA GLY A 66 -21.34 -11.35 -28.48
C GLY A 66 -22.56 -11.27 -29.36
N VAL A 67 -22.50 -10.40 -30.37
CA VAL A 67 -23.55 -10.13 -31.40
C VAL A 67 -23.75 -11.32 -32.35
N LEU A 68 -23.59 -12.55 -31.86
CA LEU A 68 -23.75 -13.77 -32.64
C LEU A 68 -24.05 -14.98 -31.74
N SER A 69 -25.12 -14.89 -30.94
CA SER A 69 -25.64 -16.04 -30.20
C SER A 69 -26.89 -16.59 -30.87
N GLY A 70 -26.69 -17.64 -31.68
CA GLY A 70 -27.76 -18.47 -32.18
C GLY A 70 -28.50 -19.12 -31.02
N ARG A 71 -29.78 -18.77 -30.88
CA ARG A 71 -30.72 -19.54 -30.06
C ARG A 71 -30.96 -20.88 -30.75
N ALA A 72 -30.29 -21.94 -30.26
CA ALA A 72 -30.75 -23.29 -30.46
C ALA A 72 -31.94 -23.53 -29.52
N ASN A 73 -33.13 -23.64 -30.10
CA ASN A 73 -34.28 -24.22 -29.41
C ASN A 73 -34.18 -25.76 -29.44
N ASP A 74 -34.89 -26.37 -28.48
CA ASP A 74 -35.43 -27.73 -28.48
C ASP A 74 -34.46 -28.78 -27.89
N LYS A 75 -34.77 -29.52 -26.80
CA LYS A 75 -35.91 -30.44 -26.60
C LYS A 75 -36.08 -30.83 -25.13
N ASP A 76 -37.28 -31.31 -24.79
CA ASP A 76 -37.72 -32.00 -23.56
C ASP A 76 -37.93 -31.09 -22.33
N GLY A 77 -39.14 -30.72 -21.90
CA GLY A 77 -40.35 -31.52 -21.70
C GLY A 77 -40.74 -31.46 -20.22
N VAL A 78 -41.82 -30.75 -19.86
CA VAL A 78 -42.95 -31.21 -19.02
C VAL A 78 -43.91 -30.03 -18.79
N GLN A 79 -45.19 -30.32 -19.03
CA GLN A 79 -46.35 -29.43 -18.92
C GLN A 79 -46.75 -29.22 -17.46
N THR A 80 -47.38 -28.07 -17.15
CA THR A 80 -48.75 -28.01 -16.57
C THR A 80 -49.25 -26.55 -16.55
N ASN A 81 -50.44 -26.34 -17.13
CA ASN A 81 -51.59 -25.50 -16.72
C ASN A 81 -51.38 -24.09 -16.16
N ASP A 82 -52.23 -23.08 -16.38
CA ASP A 82 -53.41 -22.84 -17.22
C ASP A 82 -53.81 -21.37 -16.94
N GLN A 83 -54.66 -20.78 -17.81
CA GLN A 83 -55.36 -19.48 -17.70
C GLN A 83 -54.55 -18.22 -18.12
N ALA A 84 -54.75 -17.67 -19.32
CA ALA A 84 -55.86 -16.81 -19.77
C ALA A 84 -55.99 -15.54 -18.89
N GLN A 85 -55.97 -14.29 -19.38
CA GLN A 85 -56.92 -13.73 -20.34
C GLN A 85 -56.70 -12.20 -20.53
N ASP A 86 -57.00 -11.68 -21.75
CA ASP A 86 -57.39 -10.31 -22.18
C ASP A 86 -56.46 -9.09 -21.90
N ASP A 87 -56.38 -7.98 -22.64
CA ASP A 87 -56.83 -7.50 -23.96
C ASP A 87 -56.09 -6.15 -24.23
N ALA A 88 -55.70 -5.90 -25.49
CA ALA A 88 -55.41 -4.66 -26.28
C ALA A 88 -55.34 -3.21 -25.67
N PRO A 89 -54.96 -2.14 -26.43
CA PRO A 89 -53.93 -1.94 -27.46
C PRO A 89 -53.11 -0.62 -27.31
N LEU A 90 -52.08 -0.47 -28.18
CA LEU A 90 -51.23 0.70 -28.41
C LEU A 90 -51.96 1.95 -28.95
N PRO A 91 -51.31 3.13 -28.94
CA PRO A 91 -51.31 3.97 -30.13
C PRO A 91 -49.90 4.33 -30.61
N MET A 92 -49.81 4.36 -31.94
CA MET A 92 -48.67 4.61 -32.81
C MET A 92 -48.72 6.06 -33.33
N GLY A 93 -47.55 6.69 -33.47
CA GLY A 93 -47.29 7.89 -34.27
C GLY A 93 -45.78 8.16 -34.16
N ALA A 94 -44.93 7.81 -35.14
CA ALA A 94 -44.78 8.46 -36.45
C ALA A 94 -44.56 9.97 -36.24
N ASP A 95 -43.52 10.65 -36.70
CA ASP A 95 -42.35 10.41 -37.56
C ASP A 95 -41.79 11.83 -37.77
N THR A 96 -40.47 12.01 -37.90
CA THR A 96 -39.83 12.96 -38.85
C THR A 96 -38.34 13.06 -38.55
N ASP A 97 -37.61 12.65 -39.57
CA ASP A 97 -36.18 12.68 -39.79
C ASP A 97 -35.67 14.13 -39.96
N THR A 98 -34.55 14.50 -39.34
CA THR A 98 -33.78 15.67 -39.78
C THR A 98 -32.31 15.50 -39.43
N MET A 99 -31.52 15.14 -40.45
CA MET A 99 -30.07 15.22 -40.43
C MET A 99 -29.62 16.67 -40.63
N THR A 100 -28.80 17.18 -39.72
CA THR A 100 -27.90 18.33 -39.97
C THR A 100 -26.55 18.05 -39.31
N ALA A 101 -25.55 17.82 -40.15
CA ALA A 101 -24.14 17.75 -39.77
C ALA A 101 -23.60 19.14 -39.40
N THR A 102 -22.69 19.25 -38.42
CA THR A 102 -21.49 20.13 -38.40
C THR A 102 -20.68 19.92 -37.12
N GLY A 103 -19.39 19.54 -37.25
CA GLY A 103 -18.30 19.94 -36.34
C GLY A 103 -17.81 18.96 -35.25
N PRO A 104 -16.51 18.62 -35.19
CA PRO A 104 -15.92 17.80 -34.13
C PRO A 104 -15.45 18.67 -32.95
N SER A 105 -15.94 18.40 -31.74
CA SER A 105 -15.41 18.98 -30.51
C SER A 105 -14.21 18.16 -30.03
N LEU A 106 -13.03 18.53 -30.52
CA LEU A 106 -11.76 18.29 -29.85
C LEU A 106 -11.62 19.34 -28.75
N MET A 107 -11.81 18.98 -27.47
CA MET A 107 -11.29 19.65 -26.26
C MET A 107 -12.06 19.16 -25.04
N ASP A 108 -11.55 18.11 -24.36
CA ASP A 108 -11.62 18.01 -22.89
C ASP A 108 -10.70 16.93 -22.26
N ASP A 109 -9.60 16.51 -22.91
CA ASP A 109 -8.82 15.36 -22.41
C ASP A 109 -7.32 15.65 -22.23
N VAL A 110 -6.99 16.81 -21.65
CA VAL A 110 -5.59 17.13 -21.31
C VAL A 110 -5.49 17.92 -20.00
N LEU A 111 -5.89 17.32 -18.86
CA LEU A 111 -5.54 17.85 -17.52
C LEU A 111 -5.26 16.76 -16.45
N GLU A 112 -4.91 15.53 -16.81
CA GLU A 112 -4.51 14.47 -15.83
C GLU A 112 -3.08 13.97 -16.04
N GLY A 113 -2.08 14.85 -16.00
CA GLY A 113 -0.68 14.43 -16.20
C GLY A 113 0.41 15.15 -15.41
N SER A 114 0.08 16.20 -14.64
CA SER A 114 1.10 17.06 -14.00
C SER A 114 0.94 17.23 -12.49
N GLY A 115 -0.01 16.53 -11.86
CA GLY A 115 -0.26 16.61 -10.40
C GLY A 115 0.56 15.64 -9.56
N ASP A 116 0.95 14.49 -10.13
CA ASP A 116 1.51 13.37 -9.35
C ASP A 116 2.98 13.60 -8.94
N SER A 117 3.78 14.17 -9.85
CA SER A 117 5.21 14.43 -9.58
C SER A 117 5.47 15.45 -8.48
N GLY A 118 4.55 16.41 -8.30
CA GLY A 118 4.66 17.44 -7.25
C GLY A 118 4.24 16.93 -5.88
N ALA A 119 3.14 16.16 -5.82
CA ALA A 119 2.66 15.53 -4.60
C ALA A 119 3.64 14.47 -4.09
N GLU A 120 4.19 13.67 -4.99
CA GLU A 120 5.17 12.63 -4.64
C GLU A 120 6.47 13.24 -4.09
N ALA A 121 6.97 14.32 -4.71
CA ALA A 121 8.14 15.04 -4.21
C ALA A 121 7.90 15.68 -2.82
N GLY A 122 6.68 16.18 -2.58
CA GLY A 122 6.28 16.72 -1.29
C GLY A 122 6.26 15.64 -0.19
N LEU A 123 5.72 14.45 -0.50
CA LEU A 123 5.72 13.31 0.42
C LEU A 123 7.11 12.77 0.70
N ALA A 124 8.00 12.73 -0.30
CA ALA A 124 9.39 12.31 -0.10
C ALA A 124 10.15 13.28 0.83
N ALA A 125 9.95 14.60 0.66
CA ALA A 125 10.51 15.59 1.57
C ALA A 125 9.94 15.49 2.99
N LEU A 126 8.63 15.22 3.10
CA LEU A 126 7.95 14.98 4.38
C LEU A 126 8.53 13.75 5.10
N GLU A 127 8.69 12.64 4.38
CA GLU A 127 9.27 11.40 4.89
C GLU A 127 10.68 11.65 5.43
N GLN A 128 11.55 12.29 4.65
CA GLN A 128 12.92 12.59 5.07
C GLN A 128 12.96 13.47 6.33
N LYS A 129 12.08 14.48 6.39
CA LYS A 129 11.99 15.37 7.54
C LYS A 129 11.51 14.63 8.80
N LEU A 130 10.50 13.78 8.66
CA LEU A 130 10.00 12.96 9.75
C LEU A 130 11.04 11.94 10.21
N LYS A 131 11.72 11.28 9.28
CA LYS A 131 12.79 10.33 9.58
C LYS A 131 13.91 10.99 10.38
N LEU A 132 14.42 12.14 9.94
CA LEU A 132 15.45 12.87 10.68
C LEU A 132 14.98 13.31 12.08
N ALA A 133 13.73 13.80 12.17
CA ALA A 133 13.16 14.25 13.43
C ALA A 133 12.94 13.09 14.43
N LEU A 134 12.61 11.90 13.92
CA LEU A 134 12.43 10.68 14.69
C LEU A 134 13.75 10.04 15.08
N GLU A 135 14.73 9.92 14.17
CA GLU A 135 16.08 9.41 14.50
C GLU A 135 16.67 10.20 15.68
N THR A 136 16.54 11.52 15.65
CA THR A 136 17.05 12.38 16.74
C THR A 136 16.40 12.11 18.11
N ARG A 137 15.16 11.61 18.16
CA ARG A 137 14.36 11.51 19.38
C ARG A 137 14.07 10.08 19.84
N VAL A 138 13.95 9.15 18.89
CA VAL A 138 13.60 7.75 19.11
C VAL A 138 14.85 6.87 19.17
N ASP A 139 15.91 7.16 18.41
CA ASP A 139 17.15 6.35 18.45
C ASP A 139 17.79 6.30 19.86
N PRO A 140 17.79 7.38 20.66
CA PRO A 140 18.29 7.32 22.04
C PRO A 140 17.49 6.36 22.93
N LEU A 141 16.27 5.99 22.55
CA LEU A 141 15.44 5.02 23.27
C LEU A 141 15.79 3.57 22.92
N GLY A 142 16.55 3.33 21.83
CA GLY A 142 16.93 1.99 21.37
C GLY A 142 15.76 1.18 20.79
N LEU A 143 14.74 1.85 20.27
CA LEU A 143 13.46 1.25 19.83
C LEU A 143 13.25 1.32 18.31
N GLN A 144 14.34 1.39 17.54
CA GLN A 144 14.31 1.42 16.07
C GLN A 144 13.66 0.17 15.45
N ASP A 145 13.66 -0.97 16.14
CA ASP A 145 13.06 -2.22 15.64
C ASP A 145 11.54 -2.26 15.84
N VAL A 146 10.98 -1.26 16.53
CA VAL A 146 9.56 -1.15 16.91
C VAL A 146 8.83 -0.13 16.03
N VAL A 147 9.53 0.91 15.57
CA VAL A 147 8.99 2.03 14.80
C VAL A 147 9.40 1.91 13.33
N TYR A 148 8.41 1.79 12.46
CA TYR A 148 8.58 1.64 11.01
C TYR A 148 7.97 2.83 10.30
N ILE A 149 8.70 3.38 9.33
CA ILE A 149 8.24 4.48 8.50
C ILE A 149 8.16 3.97 7.06
N GLU A 150 7.02 4.18 6.43
CA GLU A 150 6.76 3.81 5.05
C GLU A 150 6.06 4.95 4.34
N ARG A 151 6.53 5.33 3.16
CA ARG A 151 5.83 6.27 2.29
C ARG A 151 4.90 5.50 1.35
N ARG A 152 3.65 5.95 1.27
CA ARG A 152 2.68 5.54 0.26
C ARG A 152 2.32 6.75 -0.62
N SER A 153 1.57 6.55 -1.69
CA SER A 153 1.12 7.59 -2.62
C SER A 153 0.28 8.70 -1.96
N ASP A 154 -0.41 8.41 -0.85
CA ASP A 154 -1.33 9.32 -0.19
C ASP A 154 -0.77 9.97 1.10
N ALA A 155 0.13 9.26 1.80
CA ALA A 155 0.62 9.66 3.11
C ALA A 155 1.95 8.98 3.48
N VAL A 156 2.60 9.55 4.50
CA VAL A 156 3.69 8.88 5.23
C VAL A 156 3.09 8.14 6.41
N TYR A 157 3.25 6.82 6.45
CA TYR A 157 2.75 5.93 7.49
C TYR A 157 3.86 5.64 8.51
N ILE A 158 3.57 5.92 9.77
CA ILE A 158 4.42 5.61 10.92
C ILE A 158 3.71 4.52 11.71
N GLN A 159 4.33 3.33 11.79
CA GLN A 159 3.76 2.16 12.43
C GLN A 159 4.60 1.77 13.65
N ILE A 160 3.94 1.61 14.78
CA ILE A 160 4.57 1.17 16.03
C ILE A 160 3.99 -0.20 16.34
N HIS A 161 4.83 -1.23 16.36
CA HIS A 161 4.41 -2.63 16.56
C HIS A 161 4.80 -3.14 17.94
N ASP A 162 3.94 -3.94 18.57
CA ASP A 162 4.40 -4.75 19.72
C ASP A 162 5.35 -5.86 19.23
N ASP A 163 6.29 -6.25 20.10
CA ASP A 163 7.10 -7.44 19.89
C ASP A 163 7.16 -8.31 21.17
N ARG A 164 8.19 -9.15 21.31
CA ARG A 164 8.34 -10.01 22.50
C ARG A 164 9.00 -9.31 23.68
N ALA A 165 9.81 -8.29 23.43
CA ALA A 165 10.56 -7.54 24.43
C ALA A 165 9.83 -6.26 24.84
N PHE A 166 9.07 -5.67 23.92
CA PHE A 166 8.35 -4.41 24.05
C PHE A 166 6.86 -4.62 23.83
N ASN A 167 6.05 -4.10 24.75
CA ASN A 167 4.60 -4.04 24.62
C ASN A 167 4.13 -2.60 24.82
N MET A 168 3.42 -2.04 23.85
CA MET A 168 2.81 -0.72 23.98
C MET A 168 1.70 -0.71 25.02
N PHE A 169 0.95 -1.81 25.13
CA PHE A 169 -0.21 -1.92 25.99
C PHE A 169 -0.16 -3.21 26.80
N GLY A 170 -0.65 -3.16 28.03
CA GLY A 170 -0.95 -4.37 28.79
C GLY A 170 -2.02 -5.23 28.12
N VAL A 171 -2.06 -6.52 28.45
CA VAL A 171 -3.07 -7.46 27.94
C VAL A 171 -4.47 -6.95 28.28
N GLY A 172 -5.30 -6.71 27.25
CA GLY A 172 -6.65 -6.20 27.41
C GLY A 172 -6.76 -4.76 27.91
N GLN A 173 -5.63 -4.06 28.04
CA GLN A 173 -5.59 -2.68 28.51
C GLN A 173 -5.41 -1.72 27.34
N ALA A 174 -5.95 -0.52 27.50
CA ALA A 174 -5.75 0.61 26.59
C ALA A 174 -4.75 1.65 27.13
N ALA A 175 -4.21 1.44 28.35
CA ALA A 175 -3.18 2.30 28.92
C ALA A 175 -1.82 1.98 28.29
N LEU A 176 -1.11 3.02 27.83
CA LEU A 176 0.24 2.90 27.29
C LEU A 176 1.25 2.58 28.39
N SER A 177 2.19 1.69 28.09
CA SER A 177 3.36 1.42 28.94
C SER A 177 4.25 2.67 29.04
N PRO A 178 5.07 2.81 30.11
CA PRO A 178 5.97 3.96 30.25
C PRO A 178 6.92 4.13 29.05
N GLU A 179 7.47 3.03 28.54
CA GLU A 179 8.34 3.03 27.36
C GLU A 179 7.60 3.52 26.12
N ALA A 180 6.37 3.05 25.90
CA ALA A 180 5.55 3.50 24.77
C ALA A 180 5.16 4.98 24.89
N GLN A 181 4.91 5.48 26.11
CA GLN A 181 4.65 6.90 26.33
C GLN A 181 5.84 7.75 25.87
N GLU A 182 7.08 7.34 26.12
CA GLU A 182 8.26 8.06 25.64
C GLU A 182 8.36 8.05 24.11
N ILE A 183 8.02 6.93 23.44
CA ILE A 183 7.94 6.88 21.97
C ILE A 183 6.89 7.87 21.44
N PHE A 184 5.66 7.84 21.97
CA PHE A 184 4.59 8.72 21.50
C PHE A 184 4.88 10.18 21.82
N LYS A 185 5.59 10.51 22.91
CA LYS A 185 6.06 11.87 23.17
C LYS A 185 7.08 12.33 22.12
N ALA A 186 8.10 11.52 21.86
CA ALA A 186 9.10 11.77 20.82
C ALA A 186 8.45 11.97 19.44
N LEU A 187 7.45 11.15 19.12
CA LEU A 187 6.70 11.25 17.88
C LEU A 187 5.83 12.52 17.82
N GLY A 188 5.14 12.87 18.91
CA GLY A 188 4.38 14.12 18.99
C GLY A 188 5.26 15.35 18.78
N GLU A 189 6.46 15.36 19.35
CA GLU A 189 7.46 16.41 19.11
C GLU A 189 7.95 16.45 17.66
N ALA A 190 8.18 15.29 17.03
CA ALA A 190 8.58 15.22 15.62
C ALA A 190 7.47 15.74 14.70
N LEU A 191 6.21 15.37 14.97
CA LEU A 191 5.03 15.78 14.21
C LEU A 191 4.77 17.29 14.29
N ARG A 192 5.23 17.99 15.33
CA ARG A 192 5.15 19.46 15.42
C ARG A 192 5.97 20.19 14.37
N THR A 193 6.98 19.54 13.79
CA THR A 193 7.84 20.16 12.78
C THR A 193 7.17 20.29 11.41
N VAL A 194 6.05 19.59 11.20
CA VAL A 194 5.31 19.54 9.94
C VAL A 194 3.88 20.03 10.18
N PRO A 195 3.23 20.77 9.26
CA PRO A 195 1.87 21.29 9.46
C PRO A 195 0.75 20.31 9.09
N ASN A 196 1.10 19.16 8.51
CA ASN A 196 0.20 18.20 7.86
C ASN A 196 -0.90 17.61 8.78
N VAL A 197 -2.03 17.20 8.21
CA VAL A 197 -3.06 16.48 8.95
C VAL A 197 -2.64 15.04 9.26
N VAL A 198 -3.13 14.52 10.38
CA VAL A 198 -2.76 13.22 10.92
C VAL A 198 -3.99 12.38 11.19
N ARG A 199 -3.96 11.10 10.81
CA ARG A 199 -4.94 10.09 11.25
C ARG A 199 -4.25 9.04 12.11
N ILE A 200 -4.98 8.53 13.09
CA ILE A 200 -4.46 7.57 14.08
C ILE A 200 -5.36 6.33 14.06
N ALA A 201 -4.81 5.19 13.68
CA ALA A 201 -5.51 3.91 13.65
C ALA A 201 -4.91 2.93 14.67
N GLY A 202 -5.78 2.28 15.44
CA GLY A 202 -5.41 1.20 16.35
C GLY A 202 -5.75 -0.16 15.75
N HIS A 203 -4.84 -1.11 15.91
CA HIS A 203 -5.01 -2.50 15.48
C HIS A 203 -4.77 -3.46 16.66
N THR A 204 -5.51 -4.55 16.69
CA THR A 204 -5.33 -5.65 17.64
C THR A 204 -4.97 -6.93 16.90
N ASP A 205 -4.42 -7.90 17.63
CA ASP A 205 -4.26 -9.26 17.16
C ASP A 205 -5.61 -10.00 17.12
N ALA A 206 -5.61 -11.19 16.50
CA ALA A 206 -6.77 -12.06 16.43
C ALA A 206 -7.01 -12.88 17.72
N SER A 207 -6.16 -12.69 18.73
CA SER A 207 -6.25 -13.28 20.07
C SER A 207 -7.55 -12.81 20.73
N GLY A 208 -8.66 -13.50 20.44
CA GLY A 208 -10.02 -12.99 20.65
C GLY A 208 -10.23 -12.32 22.02
N PHE A 209 -10.16 -10.99 22.06
CA PHE A 209 -10.42 -10.23 23.28
C PHE A 209 -11.92 -10.08 23.44
N ARG A 210 -12.46 -10.59 24.54
CA ARG A 210 -13.85 -10.37 24.96
C ARG A 210 -13.91 -10.22 26.46
N THR A 211 -14.12 -8.99 26.94
CA THR A 211 -14.29 -8.70 28.37
C THR A 211 -15.51 -7.80 28.56
N GLY A 212 -16.51 -8.26 29.29
CA GLY A 212 -17.67 -7.42 29.65
C GLY A 212 -18.43 -6.84 28.45
N GLY A 213 -18.53 -7.57 27.34
CA GLY A 213 -19.18 -7.09 26.10
C GLY A 213 -18.29 -6.23 25.20
N ARG A 214 -17.08 -5.88 25.66
CA ARG A 214 -16.06 -5.20 24.85
C ARG A 214 -15.25 -6.20 24.05
N GLY A 215 -15.04 -5.92 22.77
CA GLY A 215 -14.25 -6.71 21.85
C GLY A 215 -12.99 -5.99 21.36
N ASN A 216 -12.38 -6.58 20.34
CA ASN A 216 -11.22 -6.01 19.64
C ASN A 216 -11.51 -4.64 19.02
N TRP A 217 -12.75 -4.37 18.58
CA TRP A 217 -13.15 -3.07 18.05
C TRP A 217 -13.00 -1.98 19.09
N GLU A 218 -13.66 -2.13 20.25
CA GLU A 218 -13.60 -1.15 21.33
C GLU A 218 -12.16 -0.98 21.86
N LEU A 219 -11.43 -2.08 22.02
CA LEU A 219 -10.04 -2.03 22.49
C LEU A 219 -9.13 -1.26 21.52
N SER A 220 -9.28 -1.51 20.21
CA SER A 220 -8.48 -0.82 19.19
C SER A 220 -8.75 0.69 19.16
N SER A 221 -10.01 1.11 19.24
CA SER A 221 -10.40 2.52 19.30
C SER A 221 -9.91 3.22 20.57
N GLU A 222 -9.96 2.53 21.71
CA GLU A 222 -9.46 3.08 22.98
C GLU A 222 -7.94 3.26 22.98
N ARG A 223 -7.21 2.30 22.40
CA ARG A 223 -5.76 2.37 22.24
C ARG A 223 -5.33 3.49 21.30
N ALA A 224 -6.03 3.66 20.18
CA ALA A 224 -5.81 4.79 19.27
C ALA A 224 -6.03 6.14 19.98
N ASN A 225 -7.08 6.24 20.80
CA ASN A 225 -7.33 7.44 21.60
C ASN A 225 -6.30 7.66 22.72
N ALA A 226 -5.74 6.59 23.30
CA ALA A 226 -4.65 6.70 24.27
C ALA A 226 -3.38 7.26 23.62
N ALA A 227 -3.03 6.78 22.43
CA ALA A 227 -1.94 7.33 21.64
C ALA A 227 -2.19 8.81 21.29
N ARG A 228 -3.40 9.17 20.83
CA ARG A 228 -3.77 10.57 20.55
C ARG A 228 -3.48 11.49 21.74
N ARG A 229 -3.94 11.12 22.95
CA ARG A 229 -3.74 11.95 24.16
C ARG A 229 -2.27 12.23 24.43
N VAL A 230 -1.41 11.22 24.32
CA VAL A 230 0.04 11.40 24.55
C VAL A 230 0.68 12.25 23.45
N LEU A 231 0.25 12.09 22.20
CA LEU A 231 0.72 12.95 21.10
C LEU A 231 0.33 14.42 21.32
N GLU A 232 -0.90 14.68 21.77
CA GLU A 232 -1.39 16.02 22.09
C GLU A 232 -0.66 16.63 23.29
N GLU A 233 -0.39 15.85 24.33
CA GLU A 233 0.41 16.26 25.49
C GLU A 233 1.84 16.67 25.08
N ALA A 234 2.41 16.02 24.06
CA ALA A 234 3.71 16.39 23.47
C ALA A 234 3.65 17.58 22.50
N GLY A 235 2.44 18.08 22.24
CA GLY A 235 2.18 19.32 21.50
C GLY A 235 1.69 19.13 20.06
N LEU A 236 1.21 17.94 19.68
CA LEU A 236 0.38 17.80 18.48
C LEU A 236 -0.92 18.59 18.69
N GLN A 237 -1.25 19.48 17.75
CA GLN A 237 -2.47 20.28 17.87
C GLN A 237 -3.70 19.41 17.54
N SER A 238 -4.77 19.52 18.34
CA SER A 238 -5.97 18.68 18.17
C SER A 238 -6.69 18.91 16.84
N ASP A 239 -6.62 20.11 16.26
CA ASP A 239 -7.18 20.45 14.94
C ASP A 239 -6.47 19.72 13.78
N ARG A 240 -5.24 19.25 13.99
CA ARG A 240 -4.50 18.43 13.02
C ARG A 240 -4.89 16.97 13.05
N VAL A 241 -5.58 16.49 14.10
CA VAL A 241 -6.05 15.11 14.18
C VAL A 241 -7.38 15.00 13.41
N GLU A 242 -7.30 14.51 12.18
CA GLU A 242 -8.47 14.41 11.30
C GLU A 242 -9.39 13.24 11.71
N ALA A 243 -8.79 12.09 12.05
CA ALA A 243 -9.54 10.89 12.42
C ALA A 243 -8.80 10.02 13.43
N VAL A 244 -9.58 9.36 14.30
CA VAL A 244 -9.12 8.29 15.20
C VAL A 244 -9.96 7.05 14.96
N GLU A 245 -9.32 5.96 14.58
CA GLU A 245 -9.99 4.76 14.11
C GLU A 245 -9.59 3.53 14.93
N GLY A 246 -10.54 2.63 15.15
CA GLY A 246 -10.27 1.28 15.63
C GLY A 246 -10.51 0.29 14.52
N ARG A 247 -9.50 -0.50 14.15
CA ARG A 247 -9.57 -1.50 13.07
C ARG A 247 -9.74 -2.94 13.59
N GLY A 248 -9.74 -3.12 14.92
CA GLY A 248 -9.77 -4.43 15.55
C GLY A 248 -8.73 -5.38 14.96
N ALA A 249 -9.13 -6.62 14.68
CA ALA A 249 -8.28 -7.65 14.08
C ALA A 249 -8.51 -7.86 12.57
N ARG A 250 -9.10 -6.87 11.86
CA ARG A 250 -9.41 -6.99 10.43
C ARG A 250 -8.19 -6.82 9.53
N GLU A 251 -7.26 -5.97 9.94
CA GLU A 251 -6.08 -5.59 9.16
C GLU A 251 -4.82 -6.09 9.88
N LEU A 252 -4.56 -7.39 9.79
CA LEU A 252 -3.38 -8.03 10.40
C LEU A 252 -2.13 -7.71 9.57
N ALA A 253 -1.04 -7.31 10.22
CA ALA A 253 0.24 -7.09 9.56
C ALA A 253 0.84 -8.41 9.03
N ILE A 254 0.58 -9.51 9.74
CA ILE A 254 1.03 -10.86 9.39
C ILE A 254 -0.21 -11.78 9.34
N PRO A 255 -0.93 -11.83 8.22
CA PRO A 255 -2.14 -12.66 8.09
C PRO A 255 -1.90 -14.15 8.34
N SER A 256 -0.69 -14.64 8.05
CA SER A 256 -0.29 -16.04 8.29
C SER A 256 -0.12 -16.38 9.77
N ARG A 257 0.04 -15.38 10.64
CA ARG A 257 0.18 -15.55 12.09
C ARG A 257 -0.73 -14.55 12.82
N PRO A 258 -2.05 -14.81 12.88
CA PRO A 258 -3.04 -13.83 13.36
C PRO A 258 -2.88 -13.39 14.82
N GLU A 259 -2.31 -14.24 15.66
CA GLU A 259 -2.08 -13.98 17.09
C GLU A 259 -0.68 -13.38 17.38
N ASP A 260 0.10 -13.08 16.34
CA ASP A 260 1.43 -12.50 16.53
C ASP A 260 1.33 -11.10 17.20
N PRO A 261 2.14 -10.81 18.23
CA PRO A 261 2.24 -9.48 18.83
C PRO A 261 2.38 -8.34 17.82
N LYS A 262 3.10 -8.53 16.72
CA LYS A 262 3.29 -7.52 15.67
C LYS A 262 1.99 -7.05 15.01
N ASN A 263 0.90 -7.81 15.15
CA ASN A 263 -0.43 -7.39 14.68
C ASN A 263 -1.06 -6.34 15.59
N ARG A 264 -0.65 -6.26 16.86
CA ARG A 264 -0.98 -5.16 17.77
C ARG A 264 -0.08 -3.99 17.43
N ARG A 265 -0.65 -3.04 16.68
CA ARG A 265 0.08 -1.86 16.22
C ARG A 265 -0.76 -0.60 16.33
N ILE A 266 -0.09 0.54 16.46
CA ILE A 266 -0.67 1.85 16.22
C ILE A 266 -0.08 2.37 14.92
N THR A 267 -0.95 2.82 14.02
CA THR A 267 -0.59 3.41 12.73
C THR A 267 -0.95 4.88 12.75
N ILE A 268 0.00 5.73 12.38
CA ILE A 268 -0.16 7.17 12.30
C ILE A 268 0.16 7.57 10.87
N SER A 269 -0.85 8.02 10.12
CA SER A 269 -0.66 8.50 8.75
C SER A 269 -0.60 10.02 8.73
N VAL A 270 0.45 10.55 8.11
CA VAL A 270 0.66 11.99 7.90
C VAL A 270 0.42 12.27 6.42
N HIS A 271 -0.73 12.88 6.13
CA HIS A 271 -1.16 13.08 4.74
C HIS A 271 -0.40 14.25 4.10
N ALA A 272 -0.18 14.17 2.79
CA ALA A 272 0.28 15.33 2.03
C ALA A 272 -0.67 16.51 2.26
N ASP A 273 -0.14 17.73 2.18
CA ASP A 273 -0.96 18.93 2.35
C ASP A 273 -2.02 18.97 1.25
N VAL A 274 -3.25 18.57 1.59
CA VAL A 274 -4.41 18.77 0.75
C VAL A 274 -4.79 20.22 0.96
N ALA A 275 -4.20 21.12 0.17
CA ALA A 275 -4.76 22.45 0.03
C ALA A 275 -6.24 22.31 -0.38
N ALA A 276 -7.14 22.46 0.58
CA ALA A 276 -8.55 22.78 0.39
C ALA A 276 -9.37 21.95 -0.62
N SER A 277 -9.06 20.67 -0.88
CA SER A 277 -9.92 19.84 -1.75
C SER A 277 -11.17 19.28 -1.05
N GLY A 278 -11.34 19.54 0.25
CA GLY A 278 -12.53 19.15 1.02
C GLY A 278 -13.67 20.17 1.04
N ASP A 279 -13.45 21.39 0.51
CA ASP A 279 -14.39 22.51 0.68
C ASP A 279 -15.48 22.59 -0.41
N LEU A 280 -15.71 21.51 -1.17
CA LEU A 280 -16.72 21.47 -2.25
C LEU A 280 -17.85 20.43 -2.07
N LEU A 281 -17.95 19.71 -0.95
CA LEU A 281 -19.03 18.71 -0.80
C LEU A 281 -19.99 18.88 0.38
N PHE A 282 -19.80 19.85 1.28
CA PHE A 282 -20.80 20.16 2.30
C PHE A 282 -20.90 21.66 2.58
N SER A 283 -21.48 22.40 1.64
CA SER A 283 -22.12 23.68 2.01
C SER A 283 -23.46 23.36 2.68
N PRO A 284 -23.73 23.83 3.92
CA PRO A 284 -25.04 23.64 4.52
C PRO A 284 -26.06 24.44 3.71
N VAL A 285 -27.05 23.74 3.16
CA VAL A 285 -28.28 24.38 2.66
C VAL A 285 -28.95 25.02 3.86
N ASN A 286 -29.15 26.33 3.75
CA ASN A 286 -29.73 27.26 4.72
C ASN A 286 -31.03 26.75 5.38
#